data_AF-A0A350JNX0-F1
#
_entry.id   AF-A0A350JNX0-F1
#
_cell.length_a   1.000
_cell.length_b   1.000
_cell.length_c   1.000
_cell.angle_alpha   90.00
_cell.angle_beta   90.00
_cell.angle_gamma   90.00
#
_symmetry.space_group_name_H-M   'P 1'
#
loop_
_entity.id
_entity.type
_entity.pdbx_description
1 polymer ?
#
loop_
_entity_poly.entity_id
_entity_poly.type
_entity_poly.pdbx_seq_one_letter_code
_entity_poly.pdbx_strand_id
1 'polypeptide(L)'
;MDLIGIENEAEFFPAGALSDALEDELRQIMSQWSKGIAAENPSQRLTLCAEPYLLSVRQIRNTPDWNRRQELRRKATYSLITALGYEYS
;
A
#
# COMPACT_ATOMS: atom_id res chain seq x y z
N MET A 1 -4.82 -52.57 -17.30
CA MET A 1 -4.07 -51.61 -16.47
C MET A 1 -5.11 -50.71 -15.84
N ASP A 2 -5.31 -50.88 -14.53
CA ASP A 2 -6.23 -50.07 -13.75
C ASP A 2 -5.62 -48.67 -13.57
N LEU A 3 -6.37 -47.63 -13.89
CA LEU A 3 -5.95 -46.25 -13.67
C LEU A 3 -6.10 -45.97 -12.17
N ILE A 4 -5.05 -46.29 -11.41
CA ILE A 4 -4.94 -45.97 -9.98
C ILE A 4 -5.07 -44.45 -9.85
N GLY A 5 -5.99 -44.04 -8.98
CA GLY A 5 -6.56 -42.70 -8.90
C GLY A 5 -5.55 -41.56 -8.95
N ILE A 6 -5.85 -40.59 -9.81
CA ILE A 6 -5.52 -39.20 -9.51
C ILE A 6 -6.43 -38.83 -8.35
N GLU A 7 -5.98 -39.12 -7.13
CA GLU A 7 -6.61 -38.63 -5.91
C GLU A 7 -6.66 -37.10 -5.99
N ASN A 8 -7.85 -36.58 -5.72
CA ASN A 8 -8.19 -35.19 -5.87
C ASN A 8 -7.42 -34.38 -4.81
N GLU A 9 -6.27 -33.78 -5.15
CA GLU A 9 -5.43 -32.99 -4.23
C GLU A 9 -6.19 -31.83 -3.54
N ALA A 10 -7.40 -31.51 -4.00
CA ALA A 10 -8.30 -30.55 -3.37
C ALA A 10 -8.85 -31.01 -2.00
N GLU A 11 -8.78 -32.30 -1.64
CA GLU A 11 -9.16 -32.79 -0.30
C GLU A 11 -8.06 -32.60 0.75
N PHE A 12 -6.86 -32.18 0.35
CA PHE A 12 -5.69 -32.11 1.24
C PHE A 12 -5.57 -30.79 2.03
N PHE A 13 -6.32 -29.75 1.66
CA PHE A 13 -6.30 -28.47 2.35
C PHE A 13 -7.54 -28.34 3.25
N PRO A 14 -7.41 -28.31 4.58
CA PRO A 14 -8.55 -28.07 5.45
C PRO A 14 -9.18 -26.73 5.08
N ALA A 15 -10.51 -26.67 5.05
CA ALA A 15 -11.24 -25.43 4.81
C ALA A 15 -10.77 -24.38 5.82
N GLY A 16 -10.14 -23.31 5.32
CA GLY A 16 -9.54 -22.27 6.18
C GLY A 16 -8.01 -22.25 6.19
N ALA A 17 -7.29 -23.27 5.69
CA ALA A 17 -5.82 -23.27 5.68
C ALA A 17 -5.22 -22.04 4.98
N LEU A 18 -5.80 -21.63 3.85
CA LEU A 18 -5.42 -20.41 3.13
C LEU A 18 -5.80 -19.13 3.91
N SER A 19 -6.87 -19.16 4.68
CA SER A 19 -7.33 -18.02 5.50
C SER A 19 -6.43 -17.84 6.72
N ASP A 20 -6.10 -18.93 7.41
CA ASP A 20 -5.27 -18.92 8.61
C ASP A 20 -3.82 -18.55 8.25
N ALA A 21 -3.28 -19.12 7.18
CA ALA A 21 -1.95 -18.76 6.68
C ALA A 21 -1.89 -17.28 6.25
N LEU A 22 -2.91 -16.78 5.55
CA LEU A 22 -2.99 -15.37 5.17
C LEU A 22 -3.09 -14.46 6.41
N GLU A 23 -3.87 -14.85 7.41
CA GLU A 23 -3.98 -14.09 8.66
C GLU A 23 -2.64 -14.00 9.38
N ASP A 24 -1.92 -15.12 9.49
CA ASP A 24 -0.59 -15.16 10.11
C ASP A 24 0.43 -14.32 9.35
N GLU A 25 0.43 -14.38 8.01
CA GLU A 25 1.29 -13.53 7.17
C GLU A 25 0.99 -12.04 7.37
N LEU A 26 -0.30 -11.66 7.37
CA LEU A 26 -0.71 -10.28 7.62
C LEU A 26 -0.29 -9.82 9.02
N ARG A 27 -0.45 -10.66 10.04
CA ARG A 27 0.01 -10.36 11.41
C ARG A 27 1.52 -10.17 11.48
N GLN A 28 2.29 -11.00 10.77
CA GLN A 28 3.74 -10.89 10.70
C GLN A 28 4.16 -9.59 10.00
N ILE A 29 3.55 -9.24 8.87
CA ILE A 29 3.80 -8.00 8.13
C ILE A 29 3.50 -6.77 9.01
N MET A 30 2.34 -6.76 9.68
CA MET A 30 1.97 -5.68 10.61
C MET A 30 2.96 -5.57 11.78
N SER A 31 3.41 -6.70 12.33
CA SER A 31 4.43 -6.73 13.38
C SER A 31 5.76 -6.14 12.91
N GLN A 32 6.19 -6.45 11.69
CA GLN A 32 7.39 -5.84 11.08
C GLN A 32 7.23 -4.32 10.94
N TRP A 33 6.10 -3.84 10.43
CA TRP A 33 5.83 -2.40 10.31
C TRP A 33 5.82 -1.66 11.66
N SER A 34 5.44 -2.33 12.74
CA SER A 34 5.47 -1.70 14.09
C SER A 34 6.88 -1.55 14.68
N LYS A 35 7.84 -2.36 14.19
CA LYS A 35 9.23 -2.36 14.66
C LYS A 35 10.17 -1.54 13.75
N GLY A 36 9.72 -1.28 12.53
CA GLY A 36 10.43 -0.54 11.50
C GLY A 36 10.44 0.97 11.70
N ILE A 37 11.08 1.68 10.77
CA ILE A 37 11.01 3.14 10.70
C ILE A 37 9.67 3.59 10.09
N ALA A 38 9.28 4.85 10.32
CA ALA A 38 8.00 5.37 9.82
C ALA A 38 7.81 5.27 8.28
N ALA A 39 8.90 5.14 7.52
CA ALA A 39 8.90 4.91 6.08
C ALA A 39 8.51 3.46 5.68
N GLU A 40 8.48 2.52 6.62
CA GLU A 40 8.12 1.12 6.38
C GLU A 40 6.66 0.84 6.76
N ASN A 41 6.09 1.64 7.66
CA ASN A 41 4.70 1.52 8.08
C ASN A 41 3.75 2.37 7.21
N PRO A 42 2.85 1.75 6.42
CA PRO A 42 1.97 2.48 5.50
C PRO A 42 1.12 3.55 6.19
N SER A 43 0.62 3.28 7.40
CA SER A 43 -0.22 4.23 8.15
C SER A 43 0.58 5.46 8.60
N GLN A 44 1.83 5.27 9.00
CA GLN A 44 2.71 6.35 9.42
C GLN A 44 3.16 7.19 8.22
N ARG A 45 3.49 6.57 7.08
CA ARG A 45 3.79 7.31 5.83
C ARG A 45 2.65 8.23 5.41
N LEU A 46 1.42 7.72 5.44
CA LEU A 46 0.23 8.51 5.11
C LEU A 46 0.03 9.65 6.10
N THR A 47 0.23 9.40 7.40
CA THR A 47 0.14 10.42 8.44
C THR A 47 1.16 11.53 8.21
N LEU A 48 2.42 11.19 7.94
CA LEU A 48 3.50 12.16 7.66
C LEU A 48 3.27 12.95 6.37
N CYS A 49 2.63 12.35 5.37
CA CYS A 49 2.31 13.02 4.10
C CYS A 49 1.09 13.95 4.19
N ALA A 50 0.18 13.75 5.14
CA ALA A 50 -1.12 14.41 5.16
C ALA A 50 -1.03 15.95 5.21
N GLU A 51 -0.25 16.50 6.16
CA GLU A 51 -0.12 17.95 6.31
C GLU A 51 0.58 18.63 5.10
N PRO A 52 1.75 18.16 4.63
CA PRO A 52 2.38 18.67 3.42
C PRO A 52 1.48 18.60 2.17
N TYR A 53 0.70 17.51 2.05
CA TYR A 53 -0.25 17.34 0.95
C TYR A 53 -1.37 18.38 1.01
N LEU A 54 -2.00 18.57 2.18
CA LEU A 54 -3.05 19.58 2.36
C LEU A 54 -2.54 21.00 2.10
N LEU A 55 -1.31 21.32 2.52
CA LEU A 55 -0.67 22.60 2.20
C LEU A 55 -0.49 22.76 0.68
N SER A 56 -0.05 21.72 -0.02
CA SER A 56 0.09 21.73 -1.48
C SER A 56 -1.25 21.96 -2.18
N VAL A 57 -2.33 21.32 -1.72
CA VAL A 57 -3.69 21.54 -2.25
C VAL A 57 -4.15 22.99 -2.06
N ARG A 58 -3.89 23.58 -0.89
CA ARG A 58 -4.19 25.00 -0.65
C ARG A 58 -3.40 25.92 -1.59
N GLN A 59 -2.12 25.62 -1.82
CA GLN A 59 -1.28 26.38 -2.77
C GLN A 59 -1.80 26.26 -4.20
N ILE A 60 -2.18 25.06 -4.65
CA ILE A 60 -2.78 24.83 -5.98
C ILE A 60 -4.00 25.72 -6.19
N ARG A 61 -4.90 25.78 -5.20
CA ARG A 61 -6.12 26.59 -5.26
C ARG A 61 -5.82 28.09 -5.36
N ASN A 62 -4.78 28.55 -4.65
CA ASN A 62 -4.43 29.96 -4.56
C ASN A 62 -3.44 30.41 -5.65
N THR A 63 -3.00 29.52 -6.55
CA THR A 63 -2.03 29.84 -7.60
C THR A 63 -2.74 30.20 -8.91
N PRO A 64 -2.66 31.46 -9.38
CA PRO A 64 -3.30 31.87 -10.63
C PRO A 64 -2.55 31.37 -11.87
N ASP A 65 -1.22 31.31 -11.81
CA ASP A 65 -0.37 30.86 -12.91
C ASP A 65 -0.59 29.37 -13.21
N TRP A 66 -0.86 29.05 -14.49
CA TRP A 66 -1.21 27.70 -14.90
C TRP A 66 -0.01 26.74 -14.80
N ASN A 67 1.18 27.16 -15.25
CA ASN A 67 2.37 26.33 -15.22
C ASN A 67 2.72 25.94 -13.79
N ARG A 68 2.75 26.93 -12.90
CA ARG A 68 3.04 26.74 -11.48
C ARG A 68 1.99 25.86 -10.80
N ARG A 69 0.72 26.00 -11.18
CA ARG A 69 -0.36 25.14 -10.68
C ARG A 69 -0.15 23.68 -11.07
N GLN A 70 0.29 23.40 -12.30
CA GLN A 70 0.59 22.03 -12.75
C GLN A 70 1.77 21.43 -11.99
N GLU A 71 2.84 22.20 -11.76
CA GLU A 71 3.98 21.74 -10.96
C GLU A 71 3.57 21.34 -9.54
N LEU A 72 2.76 22.17 -8.89
CA LEU A 72 2.25 21.90 -7.55
C LEU A 72 1.35 20.67 -7.52
N ARG A 73 0.51 20.47 -8.55
CA ARG A 73 -0.30 19.24 -8.70
C ARG A 73 0.58 18.01 -8.82
N ARG A 74 1.59 18.04 -9.70
CA ARG A 74 2.53 16.92 -9.86
C ARG A 74 3.24 16.60 -8.55
N LYS A 75 3.69 17.63 -7.80
CA LYS A 75 4.33 17.45 -6.50
C LYS A 75 3.40 16.82 -5.47
N ALA A 76 2.14 17.28 -5.40
CA ALA A 76 1.14 16.73 -4.48
C ALA A 76 0.83 15.26 -4.81
N THR A 77 0.63 14.95 -6.09
CA THR A 77 0.39 13.59 -6.58
C THR A 77 1.57 12.67 -6.29
N TYR A 78 2.79 13.11 -6.59
CA TYR A 78 4.02 12.37 -6.29
C TYR A 78 4.10 12.03 -4.80
N SER A 79 3.93 13.03 -3.93
CA SER A 79 3.97 12.84 -2.47
C SER A 79 2.98 11.78 -1.98
N LEU A 80 1.76 11.81 -2.51
CA LEU A 80 0.72 10.85 -2.13
C LEU A 80 1.03 9.43 -2.61
N ILE A 81 1.47 9.28 -3.86
CA ILE A 81 1.79 7.97 -4.46
C ILE A 81 2.99 7.34 -3.74
N THR A 82 4.02 8.13 -3.43
CA THR A 82 5.15 7.67 -2.62
C THR A 82 4.71 7.26 -1.20
N ALA A 83 3.80 8.01 -0.57
CA ALA A 83 3.27 7.64 0.74
C ALA A 83 2.43 6.36 0.73
N LEU A 84 1.77 6.05 -0.39
CA LEU A 84 1.10 4.76 -0.63
C LEU A 84 2.08 3.61 -0.89
N GLY A 85 3.37 3.90 -1.09
CA GLY A 85 4.41 2.89 -1.30
C GLY A 85 4.61 2.51 -2.75
N TYR A 86 4.10 3.32 -3.67
CA TYR A 86 4.32 3.15 -5.11
C TYR A 86 5.42 4.08 -5.60
N GLU A 87 6.14 3.62 -6.62
CA GLU A 87 7.05 4.46 -7.38
C GLU A 87 6.27 5.26 -8.43
N TYR A 88 6.60 6.54 -8.58
CA TYR A 88 6.03 7.42 -9.60
C TYR A 88 7.13 7.75 -10.61
N SER A 89 7.03 7.17 -11.82
CA SER A 89 7.92 7.39 -12.96
C SER A 89 7.40 8.45 -13.94
#